data_AF-A0A452YTA9-F1
#
_entry.id   AF-A0A452YTA9-F1
#
_cell.length_a   1.000
_cell.length_b   1.000
_cell.length_c   1.000
_cell.angle_alpha   90.00
_cell.angle_beta   90.00
_cell.angle_gamma   90.00
#
_symmetry.space_group_name_H-M   'P 1'
#
loop_
_entity.id
_entity.type
_entity.pdbx_description
1 polymer ?
#
loop_
_entity_poly.entity_id
_entity_poly.type
_entity_poly.pdbx_seq_one_letter_code
_entity_poly.pdbx_strand_id
1 'polypeptide(L)' 'MEKFAGGLYTTSVEAFIPNTGRGIQGATSHCLGQNFAKMFDITFENEKGERSMVWQNSWAYTTR' A
#
# COMPACT_ATOMS: atom_id res chain seq x y z
N MET A 1 8.73 -10.30 5.37
CA MET A 1 8.47 -9.10 4.56
C MET A 1 7.66 -8.17 5.43
N GLU A 2 8.19 -7.00 5.77
CA GLU A 2 7.46 -6.05 6.60
C GLU A 2 6.27 -5.46 5.82
N LYS A 3 5.22 -5.10 6.55
CA LYS A 3 3.97 -4.58 6.01
C LYS A 3 3.75 -3.17 6.55
N PHE A 4 3.21 -2.27 5.73
CA PHE A 4 2.69 -1.01 6.22
C PHE A 4 1.47 -1.24 7.12
N ALA A 5 1.53 -0.81 8.38
CA ALA A 5 0.51 -1.07 9.39
C ALA A 5 -0.90 -0.57 8.98
N GLY A 6 -0.96 0.54 8.23
CA GLY A 6 -2.22 1.08 7.72
C GLY A 6 -2.81 0.32 6.53
N GLY A 7 -2.06 -0.61 5.92
CA GLY A 7 -2.49 -1.37 4.75
C GLY A 7 -3.20 -2.68 5.08
N LEU A 8 -3.89 -3.26 4.10
CA LEU A 8 -4.34 -4.66 4.13
C LEU A 8 -3.18 -5.61 3.87
N TYR A 9 -2.37 -5.35 2.84
CA TYR A 9 -1.10 -6.03 2.58
C TYR A 9 -0.10 -5.11 1.89
N THR A 10 1.17 -5.52 1.84
CA THR A 10 2.25 -4.79 1.19
C THR A 10 3.06 -5.73 0.32
N THR A 11 3.35 -5.29 -0.89
CA THR A 11 4.32 -5.90 -1.78
C THR A 11 5.54 -4.97 -1.92
N SER A 12 6.69 -5.53 -2.25
CA SER A 12 7.93 -4.79 -2.41
C SER A 12 8.86 -5.48 -3.38
N VAL A 13 9.77 -4.69 -3.94
CA VAL A 13 10.90 -5.17 -4.73
C VAL A 13 12.14 -5.01 -3.85
N GLU A 14 12.82 -6.13 -3.61
CA GLU A 14 14.04 -6.18 -2.79
C GLU A 14 15.27 -6.27 -3.69
N ALA A 15 16.30 -5.51 -3.33
CA ALA A 15 17.61 -5.55 -3.96
C ALA A 15 18.68 -6.00 -2.95
N PHE A 16 19.84 -6.39 -3.46
CA PHE A 16 20.96 -6.87 -2.65
C PHE A 16 22.26 -6.21 -3.11
N ILE A 17 23.10 -5.77 -2.16
CA ILE A 17 24.40 -5.16 -2.42
C ILE A 17 25.51 -6.18 -2.05
N PRO A 18 26.09 -6.92 -3.02
CA PRO A 18 27.00 -8.03 -2.75
C PRO A 18 28.22 -7.64 -1.91
N ASN A 19 28.84 -6.50 -2.23
CA ASN A 19 30.06 -6.03 -1.56
C ASN A 19 29.89 -5.77 -0.05
N THR A 20 28.66 -5.57 0.40
CA THR A 20 28.34 -5.34 1.83
C THR A 20 27.51 -6.46 2.45
N GLY A 21 26.99 -7.39 1.64
CA GLY A 21 26.09 -8.45 2.09
C GLY A 21 24.73 -7.95 2.59
N ARG A 22 24.27 -6.75 2.19
CA ARG A 22 23.04 -6.13 2.72
C ARG A 22 21.90 -6.19 1.70
N GLY A 23 20.72 -6.58 2.18
CA GLY A 23 19.45 -6.38 1.46
C GLY A 23 18.94 -4.95 1.63
N ILE A 24 18.23 -4.43 0.63
CA ILE A 24 17.61 -3.11 0.64
C ILE A 24 16.30 -3.12 -0.13
N GLN A 25 15.24 -2.56 0.47
CA GLN A 25 13.97 -2.37 -0.21
C GLN A 25 14.12 -1.26 -1.26
N GLY A 26 13.91 -1.62 -2.53
CA GLY A 26 13.99 -0.71 -3.67
C GLY A 26 12.70 0.08 -3.87
N ALA A 27 11.55 -0.59 -3.79
CA ALA A 27 10.23 0.02 -3.99
C ALA A 27 9.16 -0.69 -3.14
N THR A 28 8.02 -0.03 -2.91
CA THR A 28 6.88 -0.61 -2.20
C THR A 28 5.54 -0.27 -2.86
N SER A 29 4.60 -1.19 -2.75
CA SER A 29 3.20 -0.99 -3.09
C SER A 29 2.33 -1.57 -1.99
N HIS A 30 1.32 -0.81 -1.57
CA HIS A 30 0.42 -1.15 -0.49
C HIS A 30 -1.00 -1.26 -1.04
N CYS A 31 -1.62 -2.41 -0.85
CA CYS A 31 -3.08 -2.48 -0.88
C CYS A 31 -3.57 -1.98 0.47
N LEU A 32 -4.22 -0.81 0.48
CA LEU A 32 -4.71 -0.18 1.70
C LEU A 32 -6.06 -0.75 2.15
N GLY A 33 -6.73 -1.49 1.25
CA GLY A 33 -8.10 -1.93 1.46
C GLY A 33 -9.01 -0.72 1.67
N GLN A 34 -9.83 -0.78 2.71
CA GLN A 34 -10.74 0.29 3.11
C GLN A 34 -10.31 1.01 4.40
N ASN A 35 -9.11 0.74 4.93
CA ASN A 35 -8.65 1.29 6.22
C ASN A 35 -8.65 2.82 6.21
N PHE A 36 -8.03 3.42 5.19
CA PHE A 36 -7.99 4.86 5.00
C PHE A 36 -9.35 5.43 4.59
N ALA A 37 -10.16 4.66 3.84
CA ALA A 37 -11.50 5.09 3.47
C ALA A 37 -12.39 5.26 4.70
N LYS A 38 -12.30 4.33 5.66
CA LYS A 38 -12.98 4.41 6.95
C LYS A 38 -12.47 5.57 7.81
N MET A 39 -11.16 5.77 7.86
CA MET A 39 -10.55 6.82 8.68
C MET A 39 -10.94 8.23 8.20
N PHE A 40 -11.07 8.42 6.89
CA PHE A 40 -11.31 9.73 6.27
C PHE A 40 -12.72 9.88 5.65
N ASP A 41 -13.65 8.97 5.97
CA ASP A 41 -15.02 8.91 5.41
C ASP A 41 -15.08 9.02 3.87
N ILE A 42 -14.17 8.32 3.18
CA ILE A 42 -14.10 8.33 1.72
C ILE A 42 -15.06 7.29 1.16
N THR A 43 -16.19 7.76 0.63
CA THR A 43 -17.29 6.92 0.16
C THR A 43 -17.78 7.32 -1.23
N PHE A 44 -18.43 6.38 -1.91
CA PHE A 44 -19.11 6.58 -3.19
C PHE A 44 -20.49 5.90 -3.17
N GLU A 45 -21.38 6.29 -4.07
CA GLU A 45 -22.66 5.60 -4.31
C GLU A 45 -22.44 4.47 -5.32
N ASN A 46 -22.83 3.25 -4.97
CA ASN A 46 -22.70 2.09 -5.84
C ASN A 46 -23.88 1.98 -6.83
N GLU A 47 -23.84 1.01 -7.73
CA GLU A 47 -24.89 0.79 -8.74
C GLU A 47 -26.28 0.49 -8.16
N LYS A 48 -26.37 0.13 -6.88
CA LYS A 48 -27.63 -0.10 -6.15
C LYS A 48 -28.13 1.14 -5.42
N GLY A 49 -27.43 2.27 -5.53
CA GLY A 49 -27.74 3.50 -4.80
C GLY A 49 -27.26 3.50 -3.34
N GLU A 50 -26.43 2.53 -2.94
CA GLU A 50 -25.96 2.41 -1.55
C GLU A 50 -24.58 3.05 -1.36
N ARG A 51 -24.36 3.65 -0.19
CA ARG A 51 -23.07 4.25 0.17
C ARG A 51 -22.04 3.16 0.50
N SER A 52 -20.97 3.10 -0.29
CA SER A 52 -19.87 2.12 -0.16
C SER A 52 -18.52 2.83 0.05
N MET A 53 -17.56 2.17 0.71
CA MET A 53 -16.20 2.70 0.91
C MET A 53 -15.26 2.31 -0.23
N VAL A 54 -14.40 3.23 -0.64
CA VAL A 54 -13.43 3.00 -1.72
C VAL A 54 -12.33 2.02 -1.32
N TRP A 55 -11.90 1.20 -2.27
CA TRP A 55 -10.67 0.41 -2.16
C TRP A 55 -9.48 1.22 -2.64
N GLN A 56 -8.43 1.32 -1.81
CA GLN A 56 -7.29 2.19 -2.08
C GLN A 56 -5.99 1.41 -2.21
N ASN A 57 -5.08 1.97 -3.01
CA ASN A 57 -3.69 1.55 -3.11
C ASN A 57 -2.80 2.79 -2.95
N SER A 58 -1.59 2.58 -2.42
CA SER A 58 -0.52 3.59 -2.44
C SER A 58 0.80 2.92 -2.79
N TRP A 59 1.72 3.65 -3.41
CA TRP A 59 2.98 3.10 -3.89
C TRP A 59 4.02 4.21 -3.96
N ALA A 60 5.29 3.85 -3.80
CA ALA A 60 6.38 4.80 -3.82
C ALA A 60 7.67 4.18 -4.33
N TYR A 61 8.45 5.01 -5.00
CA TYR A 61 9.84 4.77 -5.39
C TYR A 61 10.61 6.09 -5.29
N THR A 62 11.91 6.03 -5.06
CA THR A 62 12.75 7.22 -4.81
C THR A 62 14.09 7.09 -5.53
N THR A 63 14.90 8.15 -5.55
CA THR A 63 16.28 8.12 -6.06
C THR A 63 17.26 7.40 -5.12
N ARG A 64 16.76 6.57 -4.20
CA ARG A 64 17.54 5.70 -3.32
C ARG A 64 18.47 4.79 -4.12
#